data_AF-A0A519I0X7-F1
#
_entry.id   AF-A0A519I0X7-F1
#
_cell.length_a   1.000
_cell.length_b   1.000
_cell.length_c   1.000
_cell.angle_alpha   90.00
_cell.angle_beta   90.00
_cell.angle_gamma   90.00
#
_symmetry.space_group_name_H-M   'P 1'
#
loop_
_entity.id
_entity.type
_entity.pdbx_description
1 polymer ?
#
loop_
_entity_poly.entity_id
_entity_poly.type
_entity_poly.pdbx_seq_one_letter_code
_entity_poly.pdbx_strand_id
1 'polypeptide(L)' 'CTRCAEDLLFNVCPNCGGGFTPRPIRPAHHWKGGNYLGEYPARIDQKLRPVDRAAHARLIEAIGGLPPEQR' A
#
# COMPACT_ATOMS: atom_id res chain seq x y z
N CYS A 1 2.27 6.56 9.92
CA CYS A 1 2.07 7.68 10.86
C CYS A 1 0.84 8.45 10.38
N THR A 2 -0.03 8.92 11.27
CA THR A 2 -1.29 9.59 10.90
C THR A 2 -1.05 10.84 10.07
N ARG A 3 -0.22 11.77 10.57
CA ARG A 3 0.19 12.99 9.85
C ARG A 3 0.74 12.71 8.45
N CYS A 4 1.48 11.62 8.28
CA CYS A 4 2.03 11.22 6.99
C CYS A 4 0.93 10.78 6.03
N ALA A 5 -0.02 9.99 6.53
CA ALA A 5 -1.13 9.50 5.73
C ALA A 5 -2.08 10.64 5.34
N GLU A 6 -2.37 11.56 6.26
CA GLU A 6 -3.34 12.64 6.06
C GLU A 6 -2.75 13.84 5.29
N ASP A 7 -1.58 14.34 5.70
CA ASP A 7 -1.08 15.63 5.21
C ASP A 7 -0.02 15.50 4.12
N LEU A 8 0.77 14.43 4.15
CA LEU A 8 1.83 14.21 3.16
C LEU A 8 1.36 13.38 1.99
N LEU A 9 0.51 12.38 2.26
CA LEU A 9 0.09 11.40 1.25
C LEU A 9 -1.41 11.47 0.94
N PHE A 10 -2.19 12.29 1.66
CA PHE A 10 -3.63 12.52 1.43
C PHE A 10 -4.47 11.24 1.28
N ASN A 11 -4.13 10.21 2.05
CA ASN A 11 -4.70 8.87 2.00
C ASN A 11 -4.68 8.24 0.58
N VAL A 12 -3.64 8.57 -0.20
CA VAL A 12 -3.33 7.99 -1.51
C VAL A 12 -2.01 7.22 -1.40
N CYS A 13 -2.06 5.91 -1.58
CA CYS A 13 -0.89 5.04 -1.54
C CYS A 13 0.03 5.35 -2.73
N PRO A 14 1.30 5.74 -2.50
CA PRO A 14 2.23 6.06 -3.58
C PRO A 14 2.61 4.86 -4.46
N ASN A 15 2.28 3.64 -4.04
CA ASN A 15 2.53 2.42 -4.80
C ASN A 15 1.35 2.00 -5.69
N CYS A 16 0.10 2.28 -5.28
CA CYS A 16 -1.08 1.76 -5.99
C CYS A 16 -2.31 2.67 -6.01
N GLY A 17 -2.22 3.92 -5.54
CA GLY A 17 -3.33 4.90 -5.56
C GLY A 17 -4.45 4.70 -4.52
N GLY A 18 -4.67 3.46 -4.05
CA GLY A 18 -5.66 3.15 -3.01
C GLY A 18 -5.38 3.77 -1.63
N GLY A 19 -6.24 3.51 -0.65
CA GLY A 19 -6.08 4.02 0.72
C GLY A 19 -5.14 3.22 1.62
N PHE A 20 -4.88 3.73 2.83
CA PHE A 20 -4.15 3.01 3.87
C PHE A 20 -5.10 2.23 4.77
N THR A 21 -5.01 0.90 4.71
CA THR A 21 -5.83 -0.03 5.51
C THR A 21 -5.01 -1.26 5.89
N PRO A 22 -5.32 -1.97 7.00
CA PRO A 22 -4.68 -3.23 7.32
C PRO A 22 -4.80 -4.24 6.17
N ARG A 23 -3.66 -4.80 5.75
CA ARG A 23 -3.65 -5.94 4.83
C ARG A 23 -4.02 -7.20 5.63
N PRO A 24 -4.81 -8.13 5.04
CA PRO A 24 -5.07 -9.42 5.68
C PRO A 24 -3.78 -10.15 6.03
N ILE A 25 -3.78 -10.83 7.18
CA ILE A 25 -2.66 -11.67 7.59
C ILE A 25 -2.57 -12.88 6.66
N ARG A 26 -1.39 -13.12 6.09
CA ARG A 26 -1.13 -14.30 5.27
C ARG A 26 -0.98 -15.53 6.18
N PRO A 27 -1.72 -16.63 5.94
CA PRO A 27 -1.67 -17.81 6.79
C PRO A 27 -0.34 -18.56 6.65
N ALA A 28 0.01 -19.32 7.69
CA ALA A 28 1.19 -20.20 7.70
C ALA A 28 0.99 -21.52 6.94
N HIS A 29 -0.26 -21.96 6.75
CA HIS A 29 -0.60 -23.19 6.03
C HIS A 29 -1.23 -22.88 4.67
N HIS A 30 -0.97 -23.76 3.70
CA HIS A 30 -1.52 -23.64 2.35
C HIS A 30 -2.96 -24.16 2.31
N TRP A 31 -3.93 -23.27 2.53
CA TRP A 31 -5.35 -23.61 2.45
C TRP A 31 -5.95 -23.42 1.05
N LYS A 32 -5.42 -22.46 0.26
CA LYS A 32 -5.97 -22.10 -1.05
C LYS A 32 -4.90 -21.53 -1.98
N GLY A 33 -4.67 -22.19 -3.12
CA GLY A 33 -4.00 -21.61 -4.30
C GLY A 33 -2.63 -20.93 -4.07
N GLY A 34 -1.77 -21.45 -3.21
CA GLY A 34 -0.42 -20.93 -2.95
C GLY A 34 -0.36 -19.68 -2.08
N ASN A 35 -1.50 -19.15 -1.59
CA ASN A 35 -1.55 -17.89 -0.85
C ASN A 35 -1.19 -18.06 0.64
N TYR A 36 0.04 -18.48 0.94
CA TYR A 36 0.53 -18.74 2.30
C TYR A 36 2.01 -18.38 2.45
N LEU A 37 2.52 -18.40 3.69
CA LEU A 37 3.88 -17.96 3.99
C LEU A 37 5.00 -18.87 3.48
N GLY A 38 4.73 -20.13 3.11
CA GLY A 38 5.77 -20.98 2.52
C GLY A 38 6.13 -20.57 1.09
N GLU A 39 5.13 -20.23 0.27
CA GLU A 39 5.34 -19.72 -1.09
C GLU A 39 5.73 -18.23 -1.10
N TYR A 40 5.06 -17.43 -0.27
CA TYR A 40 5.28 -15.98 -0.17
C TYR A 40 5.79 -15.63 1.23
N PRO A 41 7.08 -15.91 1.53
CA PRO A 41 7.65 -15.72 2.85
C PRO A 41 7.62 -14.26 3.29
N ALA A 42 7.37 -14.07 4.59
CA ALA A 42 7.58 -12.78 5.23
C ALA A 42 9.07 -12.46 5.21
N ARG A 43 9.40 -11.24 4.81
CA ARG A 43 10.78 -10.73 4.83
C ARG A 43 11.02 -9.99 6.13
N ILE A 44 12.16 -10.24 6.75
CA ILE A 44 12.63 -9.52 7.94
C ILE A 44 13.66 -8.44 7.59
N ASP A 45 14.19 -8.46 6.37
CA ASP A 45 15.03 -7.40 5.86
C ASP A 45 14.21 -6.12 5.62
N GLN A 46 14.76 -4.99 6.06
CA GLN A 46 14.13 -3.70 5.88
C GLN A 46 14.27 -3.27 4.41
N LYS A 47 13.15 -3.23 3.68
CA LYS A 47 13.12 -2.70 2.32
C LYS A 47 12.73 -1.23 2.31
N LEU A 48 13.69 -0.35 2.07
CA LEU A 48 13.45 1.09 1.89
C LEU A 48 13.07 1.40 0.44
N ARG A 49 11.90 1.98 0.24
CA ARG A 49 11.45 2.55 -1.03
C ARG A 49 10.89 3.95 -0.78
N PRO A 50 11.75 4.98 -0.72
CA PRO A 50 11.31 6.35 -0.51
C PRO A 50 10.29 6.77 -1.58
N VAL A 51 9.33 7.60 -1.18
CA VAL A 51 8.32 8.12 -2.09
C VAL A 51 8.94 9.21 -2.96
N ASP A 52 8.81 9.08 -4.27
CA ASP A 52 9.00 10.20 -5.19
C ASP A 52 7.82 11.16 -5.04
N ARG A 53 8.08 12.31 -4.40
CA ARG A 53 7.03 13.29 -4.09
C ARG A 53 6.48 13.98 -5.33
N ALA A 54 7.29 14.20 -6.36
CA ALA A 54 6.83 14.87 -7.57
C ALA A 54 5.92 13.94 -8.37
N ALA A 55 6.29 12.66 -8.49
CA ALA A 55 5.43 11.66 -9.11
C ALA A 55 4.15 11.43 -8.31
N HIS A 56 4.24 11.42 -6.97
CA HIS A 56 3.08 11.21 -6.11
C HIS A 56 2.11 12.38 -6.12
N ALA A 57 2.60 13.63 -6.18
CA ALA A 57 1.75 14.81 -6.34
C ALA A 57 0.90 14.73 -7.62
N ARG A 58 1.51 14.36 -8.76
CA ARG A 58 0.79 14.13 -10.02
C ARG A 58 -0.25 13.02 -9.92
N LEU A 59 0.04 11.96 -9.17
CA LEU A 59 -0.93 10.89 -8.90
C LEU A 59 -2.12 11.44 -8.11
N ILE A 60 -1.88 12.18 -7.02
CA ILE A 60 -2.94 12.77 -6.20
C ILE A 60 -3.82 13.72 -7.02
N GLU A 61 -3.23 14.55 -7.88
CA GLU A 61 -4.00 15.42 -8.79
C GLU A 61 -4.92 14.62 -9.72
N ALA A 62 -4.46 13.45 -10.19
CA ALA A 62 -5.24 12.61 -11.10
C ALA A 62 -6.39 11.85 -10.40
N ILE A 63 -6.20 11.34 -9.17
CA ILE A 63 -7.14 10.38 -8.54
C ILE A 63 -7.57 10.72 -7.10
N GLY A 64 -7.04 11.78 -6.49
CA GLY A 64 -7.19 12.06 -5.05
C GLY A 64 -8.62 12.34 -4.60
N GLY A 65 -9.46 12.89 -5.49
CA GLY A 65 -10.88 13.14 -5.21
C GLY A 65 -11.79 11.92 -5.32
N LEU A 66 -11.30 10.81 -5.88
CA LEU A 66 -12.09 9.58 -6.01
C LEU A 66 -12.02 8.77 -4.71
N PRO A 67 -13.09 8.06 -4.33
CA PRO A 67 -13.02 7.10 -3.23
C PRO A 67 -12.10 5.93 -3.62
N PRO A 68 -11.40 5.28 -2.66
CA PRO A 68 -10.38 4.27 -2.95
C PRO A 68 -10.82 3.12 -3.88
N GLU A 69 -12.09 2.72 -3.85
CA GLU A 69 -12.69 1.69 -4.70
C GLU A 69 -12.91 2.10 -6.16
N GLN A 70 -12.74 3.38 -6.49
CA GLN A 70 -12.91 3.95 -7.84
C GLN A 70 -11.59 4.51 -8.42
N ARG A 71 -10.47 4.33 -7.72
CA ARG A 71 -9.14 4.79 -8.15
C ARG A 71 -8.40 3.74 -9.00
#